data_AF-A0A0T6A1N5-F1
#
_entry.id   AF-A0A0T6A1N5-F1
#
_cell.length_a   1.000
_cell.length_b   1.000
_cell.length_c   1.000
_cell.angle_alpha   90.00
_cell.angle_beta   90.00
_cell.angle_gamma   90.00
#
_symmetry.space_group_name_H-M   'P 1'
#
loop_
_entity.id
_entity.type
_entity.pdbx_description
1 polymer ?
#
loop_
_entity_poly.entity_id
_entity_poly.type
_entity_poly.pdbx_seq_one_letter_code
_entity_poly.pdbx_strand_id
1 'polypeptide(L)' 'MGWQYQERMVMFKETAEGLVSGLDWLNDVGREGWEMVSAVPLIAPNKDGFAYGTVGALMIFKRPQAEGR' A
#
# COMPACT_ATOMS: atom_id res chain seq x y z
N MET A 1 22.18 -9.20 10.70
CA MET A 1 21.27 -8.72 9.64
C MET A 1 19.87 -8.43 10.18
N GLY A 2 19.60 -7.16 10.49
CA GLY A 2 18.27 -6.68 10.88
C GLY A 2 17.40 -6.33 9.67
N TRP A 3 16.10 -6.13 9.89
CA TRP A 3 15.15 -5.70 8.86
C TRP A 3 14.44 -4.42 9.30
N GLN A 4 14.25 -3.50 8.36
CA GLN A 4 13.34 -2.36 8.53
C GLN A 4 12.03 -2.68 7.81
N TYR A 5 10.93 -2.25 8.41
CA TYR A 5 9.60 -2.33 7.83
C TYR A 5 8.99 -0.94 7.76
N GLN A 6 8.20 -0.71 6.72
CA GLN A 6 7.31 0.43 6.62
C GLN A 6 6.02 0.02 5.95
N GLU A 7 4.98 0.80 6.19
CA GLU A 7 3.65 0.57 5.62
C GLU A 7 3.08 1.86 5.05
N ARG A 8 2.27 1.74 4.02
CA ARG A 8 1.52 2.84 3.44
C ARG A 8 0.13 2.39 3.08
N MET A 9 -0.85 3.07 3.67
CA MET A 9 -2.25 2.91 3.31
C MET A 9 -2.59 3.82 2.13
N VAL A 10 -3.29 3.27 1.15
CA VAL A 10 -3.74 3.98 -0.05
C VAL A 10 -5.24 3.81 -0.17
N MET A 11 -5.97 4.92 -0.19
CA MET A 11 -7.40 4.92 -0.51
C MET A 11 -7.58 5.18 -1.99
N PHE A 12 -8.47 4.44 -2.62
CA PHE A 12 -8.84 4.66 -4.01
C PHE A 12 -9.84 5.80 -4.11
N LYS A 13 -9.66 6.64 -5.12
CA LYS A 13 -10.58 7.73 -5.44
C LYS A 13 -11.52 7.25 -6.53
N GLU A 14 -12.81 7.44 -6.30
CA GLU A 14 -13.83 7.19 -7.31
C GLU A 14 -13.79 8.28 -8.40
N THR A 15 -13.84 7.84 -9.65
CA THR A 15 -13.90 8.68 -10.85
C THR A 15 -14.88 8.08 -11.84
N ALA A 16 -15.22 8.83 -12.90
CA ALA A 16 -16.07 8.32 -13.98
C ALA A 16 -15.49 7.09 -14.71
N GLU A 17 -14.18 6.89 -14.62
CA GLU A 17 -13.44 5.77 -15.24
C GLU A 17 -13.28 4.57 -14.29
N GLY A 18 -13.72 4.71 -13.03
CA GLY A 18 -13.60 3.71 -11.97
C GLY A 18 -12.75 4.18 -10.79
N LEU A 19 -12.24 3.21 -10.02
CA LEU A 19 -11.39 3.46 -8.85
C LEU A 19 -9.94 3.67 -9.26
N VAL A 20 -9.38 4.82 -8.95
CA VAL A 20 -8.00 5.20 -9.31
C VAL A 20 -7.18 5.61 -8.09
N SER A 21 -5.86 5.47 -8.19
CA SER A 21 -4.91 5.95 -7.18
C SER A 21 -3.61 6.42 -7.83
N GLY A 22 -3.02 7.49 -7.29
CA GLY A 22 -1.68 7.92 -7.66
C GLY A 22 -0.64 7.02 -7.00
N LEU A 23 -0.09 6.09 -7.76
CA LEU A 23 0.89 5.10 -7.28
C LEU A 23 2.34 5.42 -7.72
N ASP A 24 2.60 6.60 -8.26
CA ASP A 24 3.93 6.99 -8.78
C ASP A 24 5.04 6.87 -7.72
N TRP A 25 4.68 7.11 -6.45
CA TRP A 25 5.57 6.99 -5.29
C TRP A 25 6.12 5.57 -5.07
N LEU A 26 5.50 4.52 -5.63
CA LEU A 26 6.03 3.16 -5.54
C LEU A 26 7.41 3.05 -6.18
N ASN A 27 7.64 3.83 -7.24
CA ASN A 27 8.94 3.84 -7.92
C ASN A 27 10.03 4.42 -7.01
N ASP A 28 9.71 5.47 -6.25
CA ASP A 28 10.67 6.09 -5.33
C ASP A 28 10.99 5.16 -4.16
N VAL A 29 9.98 4.49 -3.60
CA VAL A 29 10.15 3.45 -2.57
C VAL A 29 11.08 2.33 -3.08
N GLY A 30 10.89 1.86 -4.31
CA GLY A 30 11.78 0.88 -4.93
C GLY A 30 13.21 1.39 -5.12
N ARG A 31 13.40 2.65 -5.55
CA ARG A 31 14.73 3.29 -5.69
C ARG A 31 15.47 3.40 -4.36
N GLU A 32 14.74 3.57 -3.26
CA GLU A 32 15.29 3.60 -1.89
C GLU A 32 15.62 2.21 -1.32
N GLY A 33 15.48 1.15 -2.12
CA GLY A 33 15.81 -0.22 -1.75
C GLY A 33 14.75 -0.93 -0.92
N TRP A 34 13.52 -0.38 -0.87
CA TRP A 34 12.39 -1.05 -0.24
C TRP A 34 11.72 -2.03 -1.19
N GLU A 35 11.47 -3.24 -0.70
CA GLU A 35 10.75 -4.28 -1.41
C GLU A 35 9.33 -4.40 -0.86
N MET A 36 8.31 -4.36 -1.72
CA MET A 36 6.94 -4.65 -1.30
C MET A 36 6.79 -6.14 -1.01
N VAL A 37 6.31 -6.47 0.19
CA VAL A 37 6.16 -7.85 0.66
C VAL A 37 4.72 -8.27 0.90
N SER A 38 3.81 -7.31 1.02
CA SER A 38 2.38 -7.56 1.12
C SER A 38 1.57 -6.38 0.61
N ALA A 39 0.39 -6.67 0.08
CA ALA A 39 -0.64 -5.70 -0.24
C ALA A 39 -2.00 -6.26 0.21
N VAL A 40 -2.57 -5.66 1.26
CA VAL A 40 -3.81 -6.11 1.88
C VAL A 40 -4.96 -5.22 1.39
N PRO A 41 -5.98 -5.76 0.70
CA PRO A 41 -7.12 -4.96 0.26
C PRO A 41 -7.93 -4.44 1.45
N LEU A 42 -8.31 -3.17 1.40
CA LEU A 42 -9.24 -2.56 2.34
C LEU A 42 -10.66 -2.68 1.80
N ILE A 43 -11.56 -3.21 2.60
CA ILE A 43 -12.95 -3.42 2.23
C ILE A 43 -13.82 -2.54 3.13
N ALA A 44 -14.60 -1.65 2.52
CA ALA A 44 -15.59 -0.87 3.26
C ALA A 44 -16.99 -1.46 3.06
N PRO A 45 -17.74 -1.70 4.15
CA PRO A 45 -19.16 -2.01 4.04
C PRO A 45 -19.95 -0.76 3.66
N ASN A 46 -21.04 -0.96 2.91
CA ASN A 46 -22.03 0.08 2.72
C ASN A 46 -22.83 0.32 4.02
N LYS A 47 -23.72 1.32 4.02
CA LYS A 47 -24.61 1.65 5.15
C LYS A 47 -25.47 0.48 5.66
N ASP A 48 -25.67 -0.55 4.83
CA ASP A 48 -26.48 -1.73 5.11
C ASP A 48 -25.61 -2.93 5.56
N GLY A 49 -24.28 -2.73 5.72
CA GLY A 49 -23.34 -3.74 6.20
C GLY A 49 -22.78 -4.66 5.10
N PHE A 50 -23.14 -4.46 3.83
CA PHE A 50 -22.64 -5.28 2.72
C PHE A 50 -21.32 -4.72 2.20
N ALA A 51 -20.29 -5.57 2.15
CA ALA A 51 -19.02 -5.24 1.53
C ALA A 51 -19.22 -5.05 0.01
N TYR A 52 -19.03 -3.83 -0.50
CA TYR A 52 -19.23 -3.53 -1.92
C TYR A 52 -17.94 -3.55 -2.75
N GLY A 53 -16.78 -3.73 -2.14
CA GLY A 53 -15.52 -3.94 -2.86
C GLY A 53 -14.30 -3.38 -2.15
N THR A 54 -13.18 -3.42 -2.87
CA THR A 54 -11.90 -2.88 -2.41
C THR A 54 -11.89 -1.36 -2.54
N VAL A 55 -11.80 -0.64 -1.42
CA VAL A 55 -11.73 0.82 -1.37
C VAL A 55 -10.31 1.36 -1.23
N GLY A 56 -9.33 0.48 -1.10
CA GLY A 56 -7.94 0.84 -0.92
C GLY A 56 -7.06 -0.38 -0.67
N ALA A 57 -5.79 -0.14 -0.34
CA ALA A 57 -4.87 -1.19 0.07
C ALA A 57 -3.90 -0.69 1.14
N LEU A 58 -3.56 -1.57 2.09
CA LEU A 58 -2.40 -1.41 2.96
C LEU A 58 -1.22 -2.13 2.32
N MET A 59 -0.19 -1.39 1.93
CA MET A 59 1.03 -1.93 1.35
C MET A 59 2.12 -1.98 2.42
N ILE A 60 2.81 -3.12 2.52
CA ILE A 60 3.87 -3.36 3.49
C ILE A 60 5.17 -3.59 2.73
N PHE A 61 6.23 -2.94 3.19
CA PHE A 61 7.55 -2.99 2.59
C PHE A 61 8.59 -3.42 3.61
N LYS A 62 9.66 -4.06 3.12
CA LYS A 62 10.85 -4.38 3.93
C LYS A 62 12.10 -3.91 3.21
N ARG A 63 13.17 -3.69 3.97
CA ARG A 63 14.54 -3.63 3.45
C ARG A 63 15.55 -4.07 4.52
N PRO A 64 16.76 -4.49 4.14
CA PRO A 64 17.82 -4.76 5.11
C PRO A 64 18.09 -3.51 5.96
N GLN A 65 18.23 -3.69 7.27
CA GLN A 65 18.75 -2.63 8.12
C GLN A 65 20.21 -2.42 7.78
N ALA A 66 20.59 -1.18 7.40
CA ALA A 66 21.98 -0.85 7.18
C ALA A 66 22.77 -1.17 8.47
N GLU A 67 23.72 -2.09 8.37
CA GLU A 67 24.67 -2.31 9.45
C GLU A 67 25.56 -1.06 9.48
N GLY A 68 25.48 -0.32 10.59
CA GLY A 68 26.33 0.86 10.79
C GLY A 68 27.78 0.43 10.62
N ARG A 69 28.49 1.10 9.70
CA ARG A 69 29.94 0.96 9.59
C ARG A 69 30.62 1.63 10.78
#